data_AF-A0A969QIU6-F1
#
_entry.id   AF-A0A969QIU6-F1
#
_cell.length_a   1.000
_cell.length_b   1.000
_cell.length_c   1.000
_cell.angle_alpha   90.00
_cell.angle_beta   90.00
_cell.angle_gamma   90.00
#
_symmetry.space_group_name_H-M   'P 1'
#
loop_
_entity.id
_entity.type
_entity.pdbx_description
1 polymer ?
#
loop_
_entity_poly.entity_id
_entity_poly.type
_entity_poly.pdbx_seq_one_letter_code
_entity_poly.pdbx_strand_id
1 'polypeptide(L)'
;MTLDERVNTKIEATGSKDRSWRFWFTVPIYPYSQRRTIRTEILPNTIWTFEQLQGIFYVVVPIRMTVVKLSGGGLLVYAPVAPTEECIDLVNELVTIHGDVKYIILPTISG
;
A
#
# COMPACT_ATOMS: atom_id res chain seq x y z
N MET A 1 -22.05 17.61 -13.25
CA MET A 1 -21.09 16.53 -12.96
C MET A 1 -19.90 17.18 -12.26
N THR A 2 -19.85 17.06 -10.94
CA THR A 2 -18.88 17.77 -10.09
C THR A 2 -17.51 17.10 -10.17
N LEU A 3 -16.44 17.84 -9.85
CA LEU A 3 -15.07 17.31 -9.83
C LEU A 3 -14.95 16.10 -8.88
N ASP A 4 -15.75 16.10 -7.81
CA ASP A 4 -15.82 15.04 -6.81
C ASP A 4 -16.36 13.72 -7.36
N GLU A 5 -17.36 13.77 -8.25
CA GLU A 5 -17.84 12.58 -8.96
C GLU A 5 -16.77 12.00 -9.88
N ARG A 6 -15.94 12.84 -10.52
CA ARG A 6 -14.84 12.38 -11.38
C ARG A 6 -13.72 11.71 -10.58
N VAL A 7 -13.44 12.20 -9.38
CA VAL A 7 -12.46 11.58 -8.46
C VAL A 7 -12.98 10.23 -7.98
N ASN A 8 -14.24 10.14 -7.54
CA ASN A 8 -14.83 8.88 -7.10
C ASN A 8 -14.92 7.84 -8.22
N THR A 9 -15.30 8.26 -9.43
CA THR A 9 -15.38 7.36 -10.59
C THR A 9 -13.99 6.83 -10.99
N LYS A 10 -12.91 7.61 -10.80
CA LYS A 10 -11.53 7.14 -11.03
C LYS A 10 -11.04 6.17 -9.94
N ILE A 11 -11.44 6.38 -8.69
CA ILE A 11 -11.12 5.48 -7.56
C ILE A 11 -11.78 4.11 -7.74
N GLU A 12 -12.97 4.05 -8.35
CA GLU A 12 -13.66 2.79 -8.66
C GLU A 12 -13.19 2.13 -9.97
N ALA A 13 -12.66 2.90 -10.92
CA ALA A 13 -12.29 2.42 -12.26
C ALA A 13 -10.92 1.73 -12.36
N THR A 14 -10.09 1.73 -11.31
CA THR A 14 -8.81 0.98 -11.26
C THR A 14 -9.06 -0.49 -10.85
N GLY A 15 -9.57 -1.24 -11.83
CA GLY A 15 -9.51 -2.69 -12.05
C GLY A 15 -9.38 -3.66 -10.87
N SER A 16 -10.40 -4.50 -10.69
CA SER A 16 -10.44 -5.66 -9.77
C SER A 16 -9.33 -6.72 -9.90
N LYS A 17 -8.49 -6.67 -10.94
CA LYS A 17 -7.37 -7.60 -11.17
C LYS A 17 -6.12 -7.25 -10.35
N ASP A 18 -5.92 -5.97 -10.07
CA ASP A 18 -4.71 -5.39 -9.46
C ASP A 18 -4.57 -5.74 -7.96
N ARG A 19 -5.69 -6.15 -7.36
CA ARG A 19 -5.83 -6.46 -5.93
C ARG A 19 -5.73 -7.95 -5.63
N SER A 20 -5.43 -8.78 -6.64
CA SER A 20 -5.50 -10.23 -6.52
C SER A 20 -4.43 -10.80 -5.57
N TRP A 21 -4.85 -11.62 -4.61
CA TRP A 21 -3.95 -12.32 -3.69
C TRP A 21 -3.97 -13.82 -3.95
N ARG A 22 -3.02 -14.33 -4.74
CA ARG A 22 -2.97 -15.74 -5.18
C ARG A 22 -2.84 -16.76 -4.05
N PHE A 23 -2.32 -16.35 -2.89
CA PHE A 23 -2.07 -17.22 -1.74
C PHE A 23 -3.24 -17.27 -0.75
N TRP A 24 -4.42 -16.77 -1.11
CA TRP A 24 -5.58 -16.76 -0.21
C TRP A 24 -6.02 -18.18 0.18
N PHE A 25 -5.74 -19.19 -0.65
CA PHE A 25 -6.10 -20.59 -0.35
C PHE A 25 -5.22 -21.21 0.75
N THR A 26 -3.94 -20.81 0.85
CA THR A 26 -3.03 -21.32 1.89
C THR A 26 -3.19 -20.58 3.20
N VAL A 27 -3.53 -19.29 3.13
CA VAL A 27 -3.69 -18.43 4.30
C VAL A 27 -4.97 -17.60 4.12
N PRO A 28 -6.14 -18.14 4.54
CA PRO A 28 -7.45 -17.56 4.29
C PRO A 28 -7.72 -16.39 5.25
N ILE A 29 -6.94 -15.33 5.07
CA ILE A 29 -7.06 -14.09 5.81
C ILE A 29 -8.00 -13.17 5.05
N TYR A 30 -9.00 -12.60 5.73
CA TYR A 30 -9.83 -11.52 5.20
C TYR A 30 -8.96 -10.37 4.64
N PRO A 31 -9.19 -9.86 3.42
CA PRO A 31 -10.35 -10.07 2.53
C PRO A 31 -10.21 -11.22 1.51
N TYR A 32 -9.47 -12.27 1.84
CA TYR A 32 -9.19 -13.45 1.02
C TYR A 32 -8.47 -13.12 -0.28
N SER A 33 -9.18 -13.21 -1.41
CA SER A 33 -8.61 -13.07 -2.75
C SER A 33 -8.31 -11.62 -3.12
N GLN A 34 -8.71 -10.65 -2.30
CA GLN A 34 -8.49 -9.24 -2.55
C GLN A 34 -7.68 -8.61 -1.42
N ARG A 35 -6.61 -7.87 -1.76
CA ARG A 35 -5.86 -7.03 -0.82
C ARG A 35 -5.81 -5.62 -1.38
N ARG A 36 -6.68 -4.76 -0.87
CA ARG A 36 -6.64 -3.33 -1.18
C ARG A 36 -5.48 -2.68 -0.46
N THR A 37 -4.74 -1.84 -1.15
CA THR A 37 -3.73 -0.97 -0.59
C THR A 37 -4.25 0.45 -0.56
N ILE A 38 -4.35 1.04 0.63
CA ILE A 38 -4.77 2.44 0.80
C ILE A 38 -3.51 3.27 1.06
N ARG A 39 -3.19 4.18 0.14
CA ARG A 39 -2.12 5.17 0.32
C ARG A 39 -2.67 6.43 0.99
N THR A 40 -2.11 6.78 2.14
CA THR A 40 -2.41 8.00 2.88
C THR A 40 -1.15 8.82 3.07
N GLU A 41 -1.15 10.07 2.60
CA GLU A 41 -0.09 11.03 2.87
C GLU A 41 -0.27 11.63 4.27
N ILE A 42 0.71 11.42 5.15
CA ILE A 42 0.66 11.88 6.55
C ILE A 42 1.36 13.23 6.69
N LEU A 43 2.49 13.38 6.00
CA LEU A 43 3.24 14.63 5.94
C LEU A 43 3.49 14.96 4.46
N PRO A 44 3.03 16.14 3.99
CA PRO A 44 3.14 16.50 2.58
C PRO A 44 4.57 16.34 2.05
N ASN A 45 4.70 15.67 0.91
CA ASN A 45 5.95 15.46 0.19
C ASN A 45 7.06 14.75 0.99
N THR A 46 6.72 14.08 2.10
CA THR A 46 7.72 13.53 3.03
C THR A 46 7.38 12.13 3.53
N ILE A 47 6.15 11.90 3.99
CA ILE A 47 5.76 10.64 4.63
C ILE A 47 4.43 10.14 4.08
N TRP A 48 4.43 8.91 3.59
CA TRP A 48 3.26 8.19 3.10
C TRP A 48 3.11 6.88 3.86
N THR A 49 1.86 6.50 4.10
CA THR A 49 1.50 5.23 4.72
C THR A 49 0.67 4.42 3.73
N PHE A 50 0.88 3.12 3.73
CA PHE A 50 0.23 2.16 2.86
C PHE A 50 -0.38 1.09 3.74
N GLU A 51 -1.71 0.98 3.73
CA GLU A 51 -2.43 0.08 4.62
C GLU A 51 -3.13 -1.02 3.82
N GLN A 52 -2.94 -2.26 4.28
CA GLN A 52 -3.65 -3.44 3.81
C GLN A 52 -4.37 -4.10 4.98
N LEU A 53 -5.67 -4.38 4.82
CA LEU A 53 -6.42 -5.07 5.87
C LEU A 53 -6.02 -6.56 5.93
N GLN A 54 -5.82 -7.05 7.15
CA GLN A 54 -5.55 -8.44 7.46
C GLN A 54 -6.49 -8.87 8.59
N GLY A 55 -7.41 -9.81 8.32
CA GLY A 55 -8.31 -10.34 9.34
C GLY A 55 -8.23 -11.85 9.54
N ILE A 56 -8.31 -12.28 10.79
CA ILE A 56 -8.36 -13.68 11.21
C ILE A 56 -9.51 -13.84 12.21
N PHE A 57 -10.42 -14.79 11.96
CA PHE A 57 -11.66 -14.99 12.71
C PHE A 57 -12.49 -13.70 12.86
N TYR A 58 -12.58 -13.16 14.07
CA TYR A 58 -13.38 -11.99 14.42
C TYR A 58 -12.54 -10.71 14.57
N VAL A 59 -11.24 -10.78 14.26
CA VAL A 59 -10.31 -9.65 14.40
C VAL A 59 -9.85 -9.21 13.02
N VAL A 60 -9.97 -7.91 12.73
CA VAL A 60 -9.44 -7.27 11.52
C VAL A 60 -8.46 -6.20 11.94
N VAL A 61 -7.21 -6.32 11.50
CA VAL A 61 -6.15 -5.37 11.77
C VAL A 61 -5.64 -4.73 10.48
N PRO A 62 -5.39 -3.41 10.45
CA PRO A 62 -4.66 -2.80 9.36
C PRO A 62 -3.16 -3.11 9.52
N ILE A 63 -2.55 -3.69 8.49
CA ILE A 63 -1.10 -3.80 8.38
C ILE A 63 -0.59 -2.60 7.61
N ARG A 64 0.36 -1.88 8.21
CA ARG A 64 0.86 -0.61 7.69
C ARG A 64 2.32 -0.72 7.25
N MET A 65 2.57 -0.30 6.02
CA MET A 65 3.87 0.06 5.50
C MET A 65 4.01 1.59 5.50
N THR A 66 5.22 2.10 5.72
CA THR A 66 5.52 3.54 5.66
C THR A 66 6.63 3.80 4.67
N VAL A 67 6.43 4.78 3.79
CA VAL A 67 7.43 5.26 2.84
C VAL A 67 7.84 6.66 3.25
N VAL A 68 9.14 6.90 3.38
CA VAL A 68 9.72 8.16 3.84
C VAL A 68 10.70 8.67 2.80
N LYS A 69 10.58 9.95 2.44
CA LYS A 69 11.55 10.65 1.60
C LYS A 69 12.84 10.93 2.38
N LEU A 70 13.98 10.57 1.81
CA LEU A 70 15.29 10.84 2.40
C LEU A 70 15.79 12.25 2.02
N SER A 71 16.48 12.90 2.95
CA SER A 71 17.11 14.21 2.71
C SER A 71 18.17 14.16 1.61
N GLY A 72 18.91 13.05 1.52
CA GLY A 72 19.88 12.77 0.45
C GLY A 72 19.28 12.34 -0.89
N GLY A 73 17.95 12.37 -1.03
CA GLY A 73 17.23 11.90 -2.21
C GLY A 73 16.87 10.41 -2.15
N GLY A 74 15.80 10.06 -2.86
CA GLY A 74 15.23 8.71 -2.87
C GLY A 74 14.30 8.42 -1.70
N LEU A 75 13.87 7.17 -1.62
CA LEU A 75 12.84 6.69 -0.70
C LEU A 75 13.35 5.59 0.22
N LEU A 76 12.85 5.59 1.45
CA LEU A 76 12.98 4.51 2.43
C LEU A 76 11.61 3.85 2.59
N VAL A 77 11.55 2.53 2.45
CA VAL A 77 10.36 1.73 2.76
C VAL A 77 10.57 1.06 4.13
N TYR A 78 9.63 1.24 5.04
CA TYR A 78 9.63 0.68 6.38
C TYR A 78 8.41 -0.23 6.59
N ALA A 79 8.62 -1.40 7.19
CA ALA A 79 7.59 -2.40 7.45
C ALA A 79 6.79 -2.78 6.19
N PRO A 80 7.43 -3.33 5.15
CA PRO A 80 6.79 -3.59 3.87
C PRO A 80 5.55 -4.50 4.00
N VAL A 81 4.47 -4.11 3.33
CA VAL A 81 3.23 -4.90 3.20
C VAL A 81 3.34 -5.85 2.00
N ALA A 82 2.30 -6.65 1.74
CA ALA A 82 2.33 -7.58 0.62
C ALA A 82 2.42 -6.81 -0.72
N PRO A 83 3.34 -7.22 -1.62
CA PRO A 83 3.57 -6.54 -2.89
C PRO A 83 2.51 -6.94 -3.91
N THR A 84 1.29 -6.42 -3.76
CA THR A 84 0.27 -6.47 -4.82
C THR A 84 0.70 -5.55 -5.97
N GLU A 85 0.18 -5.79 -7.17
CA GLU A 85 0.40 -4.90 -8.33
C GLU A 85 0.02 -3.45 -7.96
N GLU A 86 -1.12 -3.25 -7.27
CA GLU A 86 -1.60 -1.93 -6.82
C GLU A 86 -0.59 -1.25 -5.87
N CYS A 87 0.01 -2.02 -4.95
CA CYS A 87 0.99 -1.49 -4.02
C CYS A 87 2.27 -1.08 -4.74
N ILE A 88 2.72 -1.88 -5.73
CA ILE A 88 3.91 -1.61 -6.51
C ILE A 88 3.71 -0.35 -7.35
N ASP A 89 2.56 -0.22 -8.02
CA ASP A 89 2.24 0.93 -8.85
C ASP A 89 2.19 2.23 -8.04
N LEU A 90 1.53 2.21 -6.88
CA LEU A 90 1.49 3.36 -5.96
C LEU A 90 2.88 3.76 -5.43
N VAL A 91 3.79 2.80 -5.25
CA VAL A 91 5.18 3.09 -4.87
C VAL A 91 5.96 3.64 -6.07
N ASN A 92 5.75 3.11 -7.27
CA ASN A 92 6.39 3.59 -8.50
C ASN A 92 6.01 5.04 -8.84
N GLU A 93 4.78 5.46 -8.53
CA GLU A 93 4.39 6.88 -8.60
C GLU A 93 5.29 7.76 -7.72
N LEU A 94 5.56 7.33 -6.48
CA LEU A 94 6.44 8.07 -5.57
C LEU A 94 7.90 8.03 -6.07
N VAL A 95 8.35 6.91 -6.60
CA VAL A 95 9.72 6.75 -7.15
C VAL A 95 9.93 7.72 -8.32
N THR A 96 8.93 7.87 -9.19
CA THR A 96 8.99 8.76 -10.35
C THR A 96 9.18 10.23 -9.94
N ILE A 97 8.62 10.64 -8.80
CA ILE A 97 8.64 12.03 -8.33
C ILE A 97 9.83 12.30 -7.38
N HIS A 98 10.16 11.34 -6.50
CA HIS A 98 11.09 11.54 -5.38
C HIS A 98 12.42 10.79 -5.51
N GLY A 99 12.54 9.93 -6.52
CA GLY A 99 13.72 9.11 -6.81
C GLY A 99 13.61 7.68 -6.27
N ASP A 100 14.59 6.85 -6.60
CA ASP A 100 14.59 5.41 -6.32
C ASP A 100 14.45 5.08 -4.83
N VAL A 101 13.86 3.91 -4.55
CA VAL A 101 13.94 3.29 -3.23
C VAL A 101 15.39 2.90 -2.94
N LYS A 102 15.98 3.50 -1.92
CA LYS A 102 17.36 3.23 -1.48
C LYS A 102 17.43 2.13 -0.44
N TYR A 103 16.42 2.05 0.42
CA TYR A 103 16.41 1.14 1.55
C TYR A 103 15.01 0.54 1.74
N ILE A 104 14.98 -0.74 2.08
CA ILE A 104 13.80 -1.44 2.57
C ILE A 104 14.16 -2.02 3.92
N ILE A 105 13.51 -1.54 4.99
CA ILE A 105 13.76 -1.95 6.35
C ILE A 105 12.55 -2.75 6.85
N LEU A 106 12.79 -4.02 7.15
CA LEU A 106 11.86 -4.84 7.90
C LEU A 106 12.16 -4.65 9.40
N PRO A 107 11.24 -4.08 10.19
CA PRO A 107 11.45 -4.00 11.63
C PRO A 107 11.49 -5.38 12.26
N THR A 108 12.08 -5.47 13.46
CA THR A 108 11.90 -6.66 14.29
C THR A 108 10.46 -6.71 14.75
N ILE A 109 9.75 -7.76 14.33
CA ILE A 109 8.36 -8.04 14.70
C ILE A 109 8.33 -9.39 15.39
N SER A 110 7.81 -9.44 16.61
CA SER A 110 7.44 -10.71 17.24
C SER A 110 6.07 -11.11 16.70
N GLY A 111 6.01 -12.25 16.01
CA GLY A 111 4.78 -12.84 15.49
C GLY A 111 3.89 -13.44 16.57
#